data_AF-A0A5R8YBG3-F1
#
_entry.id   AF-A0A5R8YBG3-F1
#
_cell.length_a   1.000
_cell.length_b   1.000
_cell.length_c   1.000
_cell.angle_alpha   90.00
_cell.angle_beta   90.00
_cell.angle_gamma   90.00
#
_symmetry.space_group_name_H-M   'P 1'
#
loop_
_entity.id
_entity.type
_entity.pdbx_description
1 polymer ?
#
loop_
_entity_poly.entity_id
_entity_poly.type
_entity_poly.pdbx_seq_one_letter_code
_entity_poly.pdbx_strand_id
1 'polypeptide(L)'
;MSSRPKGDLAKDSLNSRFCYWQGSGEARYVFSQIALDDIASFSDCVLILASEESSHPQIQWIGAIEDLTPKVLSNMSDTALMHLSAYVHLLAGGEEERARVVSDLGEAPDRSEFKIPA
;
A
#
# COMPACT_ATOMS: atom_id res chain seq x y z
N MET A 1 -8.02 1.69 -34.02
CA MET A 1 -6.55 1.86 -33.86
C MET A 1 -6.20 1.40 -32.46
N SER A 2 -5.58 0.23 -32.33
CA SER A 2 -5.29 -0.40 -31.04
C SER A 2 -3.89 -0.01 -30.58
N SER A 3 -3.80 0.89 -29.60
CA SER A 3 -2.56 1.22 -28.92
C SER A 3 -2.16 0.03 -28.05
N ARG A 4 -1.25 -0.81 -28.54
CA ARG A 4 -0.61 -1.84 -27.71
C ARG A 4 0.39 -1.14 -26.77
N PRO A 5 0.41 -1.46 -25.47
CA PRO A 5 1.44 -0.94 -24.58
C PRO A 5 2.82 -1.44 -25.04
N LYS A 6 3.76 -0.51 -25.22
CA LYS A 6 5.19 -0.82 -25.39
C LYS A 6 5.79 -1.07 -24.01
N GLY A 7 6.03 -2.33 -23.70
CA GLY A 7 6.72 -2.78 -22.50
C GLY A 7 6.57 -4.29 -22.37
N ASP A 8 7.67 -4.98 -22.07
CA ASP A 8 7.64 -6.41 -21.76
C ASP A 8 7.01 -6.60 -20.36
N LEU A 9 5.67 -6.60 -20.33
CA LEU A 9 4.85 -6.72 -19.11
C LEU A 9 5.23 -7.93 -18.24
N ALA A 10 5.83 -8.96 -18.84
CA ALA A 10 6.14 -10.22 -18.19
C ALA A 10 7.44 -10.20 -17.37
N LYS A 11 8.38 -9.27 -17.66
CA LYS A 11 9.70 -9.26 -17.02
C LYS A 11 9.91 -8.17 -15.96
N ASP A 12 9.25 -7.03 -16.08
CA ASP A 12 9.56 -5.85 -15.24
C ASP A 12 8.38 -5.33 -14.39
N SER A 13 7.22 -5.99 -14.37
CA SER A 13 5.99 -5.27 -13.96
C SER A 13 4.94 -6.01 -13.15
N LEU A 14 5.06 -7.31 -12.88
CA LEU A 14 4.07 -8.01 -12.05
C LEU A 14 4.53 -8.20 -10.60
N ASN A 15 5.82 -8.47 -10.37
CA ASN A 15 6.33 -8.65 -9.00
C ASN A 15 6.44 -7.34 -8.19
N SER A 16 6.55 -6.18 -8.85
CA SER A 16 6.67 -4.89 -8.15
C SER A 16 5.32 -4.27 -7.79
N ARG A 17 4.23 -4.66 -8.45
CA ARG A 17 2.94 -3.96 -8.32
C ARG A 17 2.05 -4.49 -7.22
N PHE A 18 2.28 -5.70 -6.72
CA PHE A 18 1.45 -6.29 -5.68
C PHE A 18 2.29 -6.62 -4.45
N CYS A 19 1.84 -6.15 -3.29
CA CYS A 19 2.48 -6.42 -2.01
C CYS A 19 1.49 -7.13 -1.09
N TYR A 20 1.99 -8.11 -0.35
CA TYR A 20 1.21 -8.78 0.68
C TYR A 20 1.55 -8.19 2.04
N TRP A 21 0.53 -7.74 2.75
CA TRP A 21 0.64 -7.27 4.12
C TRP A 21 -0.05 -8.26 5.04
N GLN A 22 0.64 -8.67 6.10
CA GLN A 22 0.10 -9.60 7.08
C GLN A 22 -0.33 -8.82 8.32
N GLY A 23 -1.59 -8.97 8.70
CA GLY A 23 -2.15 -8.39 9.93
C GLY A 23 -1.85 -9.21 11.17
N SER A 24 -2.23 -8.68 12.33
CA SER A 24 -2.07 -9.31 13.64
C SER A 24 -2.65 -10.73 13.71
N GLY A 25 -3.80 -10.98 13.07
CA GLY A 25 -4.56 -12.24 13.15
C GLY A 25 -4.25 -13.28 12.06
N GLU A 26 -3.02 -13.35 11.56
CA GLU A 26 -2.59 -14.24 10.45
C GLU A 26 -3.23 -13.95 9.07
N ALA A 27 -4.19 -13.04 9.00
CA ALA A 27 -4.81 -12.61 7.76
C ALA A 27 -3.77 -11.94 6.84
N ARG A 28 -3.89 -12.24 5.54
CA ARG A 28 -3.03 -11.68 4.49
C ARG A 28 -3.87 -10.87 3.53
N TYR A 29 -3.45 -9.63 3.33
CA TYR A 29 -4.12 -8.68 2.45
C TYR A 29 -3.21 -8.38 1.26
N VAL A 30 -3.78 -8.42 0.07
CA VAL A 30 -3.08 -8.03 -1.16
C VAL A 30 -3.34 -6.55 -1.43
N PHE A 31 -2.26 -5.80 -1.62
CA PHE A 31 -2.30 -4.39 -1.99
C PHE A 31 -1.64 -4.19 -3.33
N SER A 32 -2.13 -3.22 -4.10
CA SER A 32 -1.56 -2.81 -5.38
C SER A 32 -0.81 -1.49 -5.21
N GLN A 33 0.46 -1.44 -5.59
CA GLN A 33 1.22 -0.20 -5.66
C GLN A 33 0.65 0.70 -6.76
N ILE A 34 0.43 1.97 -6.44
CA ILE A 34 -0.09 2.99 -7.35
C ILE A 34 0.80 4.24 -7.32
N ALA A 35 0.70 5.08 -8.34
CA ALA A 35 1.32 6.39 -8.28
C ALA A 35 0.60 7.27 -7.24
N LEU A 36 1.35 8.14 -6.55
CA LEU A 36 0.78 9.07 -5.57
C LEU A 36 -0.28 9.98 -6.19
N ASP A 37 -0.07 10.39 -7.44
CA ASP A 37 -1.01 11.24 -8.20
C ASP A 37 -2.33 10.52 -8.52
N ASP A 38 -2.34 9.18 -8.49
CA ASP A 38 -3.53 8.38 -8.80
C ASP A 38 -4.40 8.08 -7.57
N ILE A 39 -3.96 8.43 -6.35
CA ILE A 39 -4.68 8.11 -5.09
C ILE A 39 -6.15 8.52 -5.15
N ALA A 40 -6.45 9.70 -5.71
CA ALA A 40 -7.81 10.23 -5.81
C ALA A 40 -8.74 9.36 -6.68
N SER A 41 -8.19 8.52 -7.56
CA SER A 41 -8.95 7.61 -8.43
C SER A 41 -9.44 6.34 -7.72
N PHE A 42 -8.98 6.10 -6.49
CA PHE A 42 -9.28 4.89 -5.71
C PHE A 42 -10.13 5.21 -4.47
N SER A 43 -11.05 6.18 -4.58
CA SER A 43 -12.06 6.42 -3.55
C SER A 43 -12.71 5.09 -3.14
N ASP A 44 -13.01 4.92 -1.84
CA ASP A 44 -13.54 3.68 -1.25
C ASP A 44 -12.56 2.52 -1.05
N CYS A 45 -11.25 2.72 -1.25
CA CYS A 45 -10.23 1.72 -0.93
C CYS A 45 -9.49 2.02 0.39
N VAL A 46 -8.87 0.99 0.97
CA VAL A 46 -7.85 1.17 2.03
C VAL A 46 -6.54 1.54 1.38
N LEU A 47 -5.87 2.57 1.89
CA LEU A 47 -4.57 3.03 1.43
C LEU A 47 -3.53 2.80 2.52
N ILE A 48 -2.37 2.30 2.11
CA ILE A 48 -1.14 2.28 2.87
C ILE A 48 -0.19 3.27 2.22
N LEU A 49 0.39 4.15 3.04
CA LEU A 49 1.57 4.91 2.71
C LEU A 49 2.75 4.26 3.44
N ALA A 50 3.75 3.80 2.70
CA ALA A 50 4.94 3.18 3.28
C ALA A 50 6.22 3.84 2.75
N SER A 51 7.23 3.91 3.60
CA SER A 51 8.59 4.33 3.21
C SER A 51 9.37 3.10 2.74
N GLU A 52 9.97 3.19 1.56
CA GLU A 52 10.83 2.16 0.96
C GLU A 52 12.33 2.44 1.16
N GLU A 53 12.70 3.21 2.20
CA GLU A 53 14.11 3.51 2.51
C GLU A 53 14.93 2.25 2.84
N SER A 54 14.27 1.24 3.42
CA SER A 54 14.88 -0.03 3.82
C SER A 54 14.51 -1.17 2.87
N SER A 55 15.19 -2.31 2.98
CA SER A 55 14.86 -3.53 2.24
C SER A 55 13.43 -4.04 2.46
N HIS A 56 12.74 -3.52 3.49
CA HIS A 56 11.35 -3.81 3.81
C HIS A 56 10.58 -2.50 3.92
N PRO A 57 9.45 -2.33 3.20
CA PRO A 57 8.65 -1.13 3.31
C PRO A 57 8.08 -0.97 4.72
N GLN A 58 8.19 0.23 5.28
CA GLN A 58 7.65 0.54 6.61
C GLN A 58 6.39 1.39 6.47
N ILE A 59 5.26 0.89 6.96
CA ILE A 59 3.99 1.64 7.00
C ILE A 59 4.20 2.92 7.81
N GLN A 60 4.00 4.06 7.14
CA GLN A 60 3.94 5.37 7.77
C GLN A 60 2.50 5.73 8.12
N TRP A 61 1.54 5.24 7.31
CA TRP A 61 0.13 5.47 7.55
C TRP A 61 -0.73 4.40 6.86
N ILE A 62 -1.87 4.09 7.48
CA ILE A 62 -2.92 3.24 6.92
C ILE A 62 -4.29 3.80 7.28
N GLY A 63 -5.21 3.80 6.33
CA GLY A 63 -6.59 4.26 6.53
C GLY A 63 -7.42 4.19 5.27
N ALA A 64 -8.67 4.65 5.34
CA ALA A 64 -9.46 4.89 4.15
C ALA A 64 -8.91 6.13 3.42
N ILE A 65 -8.95 6.15 2.08
CA ILE A 65 -8.41 7.29 1.31
C ILE A 65 -9.07 8.62 1.68
N GLU A 66 -10.36 8.59 2.03
CA GLU A 66 -11.11 9.76 2.50
C GLU A 66 -10.58 10.37 3.80
N ASP A 67 -9.86 9.59 4.62
CA ASP A 67 -9.24 10.04 5.87
C ASP A 67 -7.83 10.61 5.66
N LEU A 68 -7.30 10.55 4.43
CA LEU A 68 -5.98 11.09 4.12
C LEU A 68 -6.03 12.62 4.12
N THR A 69 -5.58 13.21 5.21
CA THR A 69 -5.46 14.67 5.34
C THR A 69 -4.03 15.14 5.14
N PRO A 70 -3.79 16.38 4.70
CA PRO A 70 -2.43 16.95 4.61
C PRO A 70 -1.63 16.86 5.92
N LYS A 71 -2.33 16.86 7.06
CA LYS A 71 -1.75 16.71 8.39
C LYS A 71 -1.04 15.37 8.59
N VAL A 72 -1.53 14.31 7.95
CA VAL A 72 -0.89 12.98 7.99
C VAL A 72 0.50 13.04 7.36
N LEU A 73 0.61 13.69 6.20
CA LEU A 73 1.88 13.85 5.49
C LEU A 73 2.85 14.76 6.25
N SER A 74 2.34 15.82 6.90
CA SER A 74 3.16 16.72 7.71
C SER A 74 3.80 16.08 8.95
N ASN A 75 3.31 14.92 9.39
CA ASN A 75 3.90 14.17 10.50
C ASN A 75 5.01 13.19 10.04
N MET A 76 5.21 13.01 8.73
CA MET A 76 6.25 12.15 8.19
C MET A 76 7.58 12.92 8.09
N SER A 77 8.71 12.21 8.23
CA SER A 77 10.03 12.82 8.02
C SER A 77 10.26 13.13 6.53
N ASP A 78 11.09 14.13 6.23
CA ASP A 78 11.45 14.46 4.84
C ASP A 78 12.02 13.24 4.09
N THR A 79 12.83 12.43 4.77
CA THR A 79 13.36 11.18 4.20
C THR A 79 12.26 10.19 3.87
N ALA A 80 11.27 10.01 4.77
CA ALA A 80 10.14 9.12 4.51
C ALA A 80 9.29 9.62 3.33
N LEU A 81 9.15 10.94 3.17
CA LEU A 81 8.44 11.53 2.02
C LEU A 81 9.19 11.31 0.70
N MET A 82 10.52 11.34 0.69
CA MET A 82 11.33 11.08 -0.52
C MET A 82 11.23 9.64 -1.02
N HIS A 83 10.98 8.70 -0.11
CA HIS A 83 10.87 7.26 -0.40
C HIS A 83 9.44 6.73 -0.22
N LEU A 84 8.44 7.61 -0.33
CA LEU A 84 7.06 7.25 -0.07
C LEU A 84 6.42 6.53 -1.26
N SER A 85 5.86 5.36 -0.99
CA SER A 85 5.07 4.57 -1.94
C SER A 85 3.63 4.41 -1.43
N ALA A 86 2.67 4.48 -2.35
CA ALA A 86 1.25 4.28 -2.07
C ALA A 86 0.79 2.90 -2.52
N TYR A 87 0.00 2.23 -1.68
CA TYR A 87 -0.57 0.94 -1.99
C TYR A 87 -2.06 0.91 -1.63
N VAL A 88 -2.89 0.40 -2.53
CA VAL A 88 -4.35 0.34 -2.32
C VAL A 88 -4.84 -1.11 -2.23
N HIS A 89 -5.75 -1.35 -1.30
CA HIS A 89 -6.47 -2.60 -1.21
C HIS A 89 -7.83 -2.48 -1.92
N LEU A 90 -7.91 -3.13 -3.08
CA LEU A 90 -9.08 -3.06 -3.97
C LEU A 90 -10.19 -4.06 -3.61
N LEU A 91 -9.97 -4.95 -2.63
CA LEU A 91 -10.86 -6.07 -2.34
C LEU A 91 -11.73 -5.87 -1.09
N ALA A 92 -11.57 -4.76 -0.35
CA ALA A 92 -12.49 -4.42 0.74
C ALA A 92 -13.73 -3.75 0.15
N GLY A 93 -14.79 -4.55 -0.06
CA GLY A 93 -16.01 -4.14 -0.76
C GLY A 93 -16.96 -3.30 0.07
N GLY A 94 -16.73 -3.15 1.38
CA GLY A 94 -17.57 -2.36 2.29
C GLY A 94 -16.83 -1.75 3.48
N GLU A 95 -17.49 -0.80 4.15
CA GLU A 95 -16.96 -0.06 5.30
C GLU A 95 -16.45 -0.98 6.43
N GLU A 96 -17.21 -2.04 6.75
CA GLU A 96 -16.85 -3.02 7.77
C GLU A 96 -15.56 -3.78 7.42
N GLU A 97 -15.42 -4.20 6.16
CA GLU A 97 -14.21 -4.87 5.69
C GLU A 97 -13.01 -3.91 5.73
N ARG A 98 -13.19 -2.66 5.29
CA ARG A 98 -12.12 -1.65 5.38
C ARG A 98 -11.68 -1.41 6.82
N ALA A 99 -12.63 -1.21 7.75
CA ALA A 99 -12.34 -1.01 9.16
C ALA A 99 -11.58 -2.20 9.76
N ARG A 100 -11.94 -3.43 9.37
CA ARG A 100 -11.24 -4.64 9.78
C ARG A 100 -9.80 -4.67 9.28
N VAL A 101 -9.55 -4.35 8.00
CA VAL A 101 -8.19 -4.28 7.45
C VAL A 101 -7.35 -3.24 8.20
N VAL A 102 -7.89 -2.04 8.40
CA VAL A 102 -7.20 -0.95 9.09
C VAL A 102 -6.88 -1.32 10.54
N SER A 103 -7.81 -1.92 11.28
CA SER A 103 -7.58 -2.37 12.65
C SER A 103 -6.48 -3.43 12.71
N ASP A 104 -6.55 -4.45 11.85
CA ASP A 104 -5.64 -5.59 11.89
C ASP A 104 -4.20 -5.25 11.47
N LEU A 105 -4.03 -4.25 10.60
CA LEU A 105 -2.72 -3.76 10.16
C LEU A 105 -2.22 -2.57 10.98
N GLY A 106 -3.11 -1.74 11.53
CA GLY A 106 -2.76 -0.55 12.33
C GLY A 106 -2.28 -0.89 13.74
N GLU A 107 -2.69 -2.04 14.29
CA GLU A 107 -2.21 -2.53 15.59
C GLU A 107 -0.90 -3.32 15.51
N ALA A 108 -0.37 -3.60 14.31
CA ALA A 108 0.81 -4.43 14.15
C ALA A 108 2.06 -3.76 14.77
N PRO A 109 2.58 -4.27 15.90
CA PRO A 109 3.86 -3.81 16.41
C PRO A 109 4.93 -4.49 15.54
N ASP A 110 5.77 -3.69 14.89
CA ASP A 110 7.11 -4.07 14.40
C ASP A 110 7.19 -5.38 13.58
N ARG A 111 7.26 -5.29 12.24
CA ARG A 111 7.26 -6.48 11.36
C ARG A 111 8.39 -6.49 10.35
N SER A 112 9.51 -6.97 10.84
CA SER A 112 10.64 -7.56 10.11
C SER A 112 10.19 -8.69 9.16
N GLU A 113 10.68 -8.59 7.91
CA GLU A 113 11.01 -9.65 6.96
C GLU A 113 9.98 -10.77 6.67
N PHE A 114 9.41 -10.74 5.46
CA PHE A 114 9.08 -11.99 4.78
C PHE A 114 9.61 -11.98 3.34
N LYS A 115 10.75 -12.64 3.14
CA LYS A 115 11.31 -12.95 1.82
C LYS A 115 10.45 -14.00 1.13
N ILE A 116 10.12 -13.77 -0.13
CA ILE A 116 9.60 -14.80 -1.03
C ILE A 116 10.81 -15.68 -1.43
N PRO A 117 10.82 -17.00 -1.18
CA PRO A 117 11.85 -17.87 -1.71
C PRO A 117 11.71 -17.95 -3.24
N ALA A 118 12.87 -17.90 -3.92
CA ALA A 118 13.02 -18.00 -5.36
C ALA A 118 12.54 -19.34 -5.93
#